data_AF-A0A8J6WLB4-F1
#
_entry.id   AF-A0A8J6WLB4-F1
#
_cell.length_a   1.000
_cell.length_b   1.000
_cell.length_c   1.000
_cell.angle_alpha   90.00
_cell.angle_beta   90.00
_cell.angle_gamma   90.00
#
_symmetry.space_group_name_H-M   'P 1'
#
loop_
_entity.id
_entity.type
_entity.pdbx_description
1 polymer ?
#
loop_
_entity_poly.entity_id
_entity_poly.type
_entity_poly.pdbx_seq_one_letter_code
_entity_poly.pdbx_strand_id
1 'polypeptide(L)'
;MTSLDDLTLLQWFVSGDATLEANQSLRIQPANNVRQLLGRKGSLLAIAYDATTPARIEVRRHTDYTDVLHQVLVDHHFLPVGQGLDSQVLCYAHHPIPQGYRVNYAAARQLWKQWWMQSSRRGNRPLQLDLLVLTQNQWYPVRDIAINSGTLYVDTLRGENVYHGDDMVAWLEKERCEEGDKTCVWTSPPAQAAPTPPEPPVAATVPARAPAPAPRPAPPLRSPVAPAPLASVDPTLAPVVYALDGKVYIQTAVGVVVVEGQELKAYKSLHQPAIAPDRLATVATVRQRLR
;
A
#
# COMPACT_ATOMS: atom_id res chain seq x y z
N MET A 1 28.32 -26.23 -25.17
CA MET A 1 28.48 -25.14 -24.19
C MET A 1 27.49 -24.06 -24.61
N THR A 2 26.31 -24.01 -23.98
CA THR A 2 25.28 -23.01 -24.26
C THR A 2 25.77 -21.66 -23.76
N SER A 3 26.00 -20.70 -24.65
CA SER A 3 26.30 -19.32 -24.25
C SER A 3 25.13 -18.79 -23.43
N LEU A 4 25.41 -18.34 -22.21
CA LEU A 4 24.44 -17.66 -21.36
C LEU A 4 23.88 -16.45 -22.12
N ASP A 5 22.57 -16.23 -22.10
CA ASP A 5 21.96 -15.07 -22.76
C ASP A 5 22.11 -13.81 -21.89
N ASP A 6 22.22 -12.65 -22.53
CA ASP A 6 22.37 -11.37 -21.83
C ASP A 6 21.14 -11.09 -20.95
N LEU A 7 19.93 -11.41 -21.45
CA LEU A 7 18.68 -11.23 -20.70
C LEU A 7 18.65 -12.06 -19.41
N THR A 8 19.11 -13.32 -19.47
CA THR A 8 19.17 -14.20 -18.29
C THR A 8 20.12 -13.63 -17.23
N LEU A 9 21.26 -13.10 -17.65
CA LEU A 9 22.22 -12.47 -16.73
C LEU A 9 21.64 -11.19 -16.11
N LEU A 10 20.90 -10.37 -16.86
CA LEU A 10 20.19 -9.21 -16.31
C LEU A 10 19.13 -9.62 -15.28
N GLN A 11 18.35 -10.68 -15.55
CA GLN A 11 17.37 -11.21 -14.61
C GLN A 11 18.03 -11.72 -13.32
N TRP A 12 19.16 -12.43 -13.41
CA TRP A 12 19.94 -12.87 -12.24
C TRP A 12 20.47 -11.68 -11.43
N PHE A 13 20.99 -10.65 -12.13
CA PHE A 13 21.41 -9.41 -11.48
C PHE A 13 20.27 -8.76 -10.69
N VAL A 14 19.06 -8.68 -11.23
CA VAL A 14 17.94 -8.05 -10.50
C VAL A 14 17.40 -8.96 -9.39
N SER A 15 17.42 -10.28 -9.58
CA SER A 15 16.83 -11.26 -8.65
C SER A 15 17.51 -11.34 -7.28
N GLY A 16 18.78 -10.92 -7.16
CA GLY A 16 19.52 -11.05 -5.91
C GLY A 16 20.59 -12.13 -5.94
N ASP A 17 20.64 -12.96 -6.99
CA ASP A 17 21.58 -14.06 -7.08
C ASP A 17 22.99 -13.51 -7.27
N ALA A 18 23.80 -13.63 -6.21
CA ALA A 18 25.09 -12.98 -6.06
C ALA A 18 26.26 -13.82 -6.59
N THR A 19 26.04 -14.66 -7.59
CA THR A 19 27.11 -15.46 -8.20
C THR A 19 27.93 -14.60 -9.17
N LEU A 20 29.25 -14.81 -9.16
CA LEU A 20 30.18 -14.20 -10.12
C LEU A 20 29.92 -14.83 -11.49
N GLU A 21 29.00 -14.25 -12.24
CA GLU A 21 28.61 -14.73 -13.58
C GLU A 21 29.04 -13.74 -14.65
N ALA A 22 29.46 -14.28 -15.80
CA ALA A 22 29.89 -13.48 -16.94
C ALA A 22 29.50 -14.13 -18.26
N ASN A 23 29.12 -13.28 -19.21
CA ASN A 23 28.96 -13.59 -20.62
C ASN A 23 29.97 -12.78 -21.46
N GLN A 24 29.93 -12.94 -22.79
CA GLN A 24 30.73 -12.17 -23.75
C GLN A 24 30.52 -10.66 -23.63
N SER A 25 29.32 -10.22 -23.22
CA SER A 25 28.93 -8.81 -23.19
C SER A 25 28.83 -8.23 -21.78
N LEU A 26 28.42 -9.02 -20.80
CA LEU A 26 28.05 -8.57 -19.46
C LEU A 26 28.74 -9.39 -18.38
N ARG A 27 28.99 -8.78 -17.23
CA ARG A 27 29.53 -9.45 -16.04
C ARG A 27 28.90 -8.89 -14.78
N ILE A 28 28.49 -9.78 -13.87
CA ILE A 28 28.09 -9.44 -12.51
C ILE A 28 29.31 -9.56 -11.62
N GLN A 29 29.57 -8.52 -10.83
CA GLN A 29 30.67 -8.50 -9.86
C GLN A 29 30.14 -8.07 -8.48
N PRO A 30 30.16 -8.96 -7.47
CA PRO A 30 29.92 -8.58 -6.10
C PRO A 30 31.12 -7.77 -5.57
N ALA A 31 30.87 -6.67 -4.88
CA ALA A 31 31.87 -5.80 -4.28
C ALA A 31 31.30 -5.16 -3.01
N ASN A 32 31.92 -5.38 -1.84
CA ASN A 32 31.60 -4.64 -0.60
C ASN A 32 30.10 -4.49 -0.29
N ASN A 33 29.33 -5.58 -0.32
CA ASN A 33 27.88 -5.63 -0.10
C ASN A 33 27.01 -4.95 -1.16
N VAL A 34 27.59 -4.60 -2.31
CA VAL A 34 26.86 -4.20 -3.51
C VAL A 34 27.14 -5.18 -4.64
N ARG A 35 26.21 -5.27 -5.59
CA ARG A 35 26.42 -6.01 -6.83
C ARG A 35 26.54 -5.01 -7.97
N GLN A 36 27.57 -5.17 -8.78
CA GLN A 36 27.84 -4.31 -9.92
C GLN A 36 27.59 -5.08 -11.21
N LEU A 37 26.88 -4.45 -12.14
CA LEU A 37 26.73 -4.94 -13.50
C LEU A 37 27.69 -4.16 -14.39
N LEU A 38 28.63 -4.86 -15.01
CA LEU A 38 29.66 -4.32 -15.87
C LEU A 38 29.44 -4.78 -17.31
N GLY A 39 29.67 -3.88 -18.27
CA GLY A 39 29.73 -4.23 -19.69
C GLY A 39 31.09 -4.80 -20.10
N ARG A 40 31.20 -5.26 -21.35
CA ARG A 40 32.39 -5.90 -21.94
C ARG A 40 33.70 -5.09 -21.76
N LYS A 41 33.61 -3.77 -21.78
CA LYS A 41 34.76 -2.85 -21.63
C LYS A 41 35.05 -2.50 -20.15
N GLY A 42 34.42 -3.18 -19.20
CA GLY A 42 34.49 -2.84 -17.77
C GLY A 42 33.70 -1.58 -17.40
N SER A 43 32.86 -1.06 -18.30
CA SER A 43 32.01 0.09 -18.03
C SER A 43 30.91 -0.29 -17.04
N LEU A 44 30.78 0.46 -15.97
CA LEU A 44 29.69 0.28 -15.00
C LEU A 44 28.33 0.66 -15.62
N LEU A 45 27.42 -0.31 -15.64
CA LEU A 45 26.06 -0.16 -16.15
C LEU A 45 25.05 0.04 -15.02
N ALA A 46 25.14 -0.76 -13.96
CA ALA A 46 24.26 -0.65 -12.80
C ALA A 46 24.94 -1.08 -11.49
N ILE A 47 24.43 -0.57 -10.37
CA ILE A 47 24.81 -0.98 -9.01
C ILE A 47 23.53 -1.35 -8.24
N ALA A 48 23.48 -2.54 -7.66
CA ALA A 48 22.44 -2.95 -6.73
C ALA A 48 22.95 -2.87 -5.29
N TYR A 49 22.17 -2.20 -4.44
CA TYR A 49 22.39 -2.04 -3.01
C TYR A 49 21.44 -2.98 -2.27
N ASP A 50 21.83 -4.24 -2.11
CA ASP A 50 20.96 -5.25 -1.49
C ASP A 50 20.83 -5.07 0.03
N ALA A 51 21.82 -4.42 0.66
CA ALA A 51 21.83 -4.16 2.10
C ALA A 51 20.90 -3.00 2.54
N THR A 52 20.36 -2.21 1.61
CA THR A 52 19.45 -1.10 1.96
C THR A 52 18.01 -1.60 2.04
N THR A 53 17.22 -1.07 2.99
CA THR A 53 15.79 -1.35 3.11
C THR A 53 15.01 -0.06 2.82
N PRO A 54 14.27 0.05 1.70
CA PRO A 54 14.10 -0.96 0.65
C PRO A 54 15.35 -1.15 -0.24
N ALA A 55 15.43 -2.30 -0.90
CA ALA A 55 16.50 -2.58 -1.87
C ALA A 55 16.46 -1.55 -3.00
N ARG A 56 17.65 -1.07 -3.40
CA ARG A 56 17.78 0.02 -4.38
C ARG A 56 18.75 -0.39 -5.48
N ILE A 57 18.42 -0.02 -6.71
CA ILE A 57 19.27 -0.23 -7.88
C ILE A 57 19.49 1.10 -8.59
N GLU A 58 20.74 1.38 -8.91
CA GLU A 58 21.16 2.56 -9.65
C GLU A 58 21.60 2.14 -11.05
N VAL A 59 20.97 2.69 -12.09
CA VAL A 59 21.24 2.36 -13.49
C VAL A 59 21.78 3.59 -14.20
N ARG A 60 22.89 3.44 -14.90
CA ARG A 60 23.48 4.50 -15.70
C ARG A 60 22.65 4.74 -16.97
N ARG A 61 22.36 6.01 -17.24
CA ARG A 61 21.68 6.47 -18.45
C ARG A 61 22.59 6.35 -19.67
N HIS A 62 21.98 6.34 -20.85
CA HIS A 62 22.66 6.33 -22.15
C HIS A 62 23.58 5.11 -22.35
N THR A 63 23.21 3.97 -21.77
CA THR A 63 23.83 2.69 -22.07
C THR A 63 22.96 1.89 -23.04
N ASP A 64 23.57 1.00 -23.82
CA ASP A 64 22.86 0.14 -24.78
C ASP A 64 21.84 -0.80 -24.10
N TYR A 65 21.98 -1.00 -22.78
CA TYR A 65 21.13 -1.89 -21.98
C TYR A 65 20.08 -1.15 -21.15
N THR A 66 19.98 0.19 -21.26
CA THR A 66 19.12 1.00 -20.37
C THR A 66 17.66 0.55 -20.45
N ASP A 67 17.14 0.34 -21.67
CA ASP A 67 15.72 0.01 -21.89
C ASP A 67 15.40 -1.42 -21.44
N VAL A 68 16.31 -2.37 -21.72
CA VAL A 68 16.15 -3.78 -21.30
C VAL A 68 16.24 -3.89 -19.77
N LEU A 69 17.19 -3.19 -19.14
CA LEU A 69 17.29 -3.12 -17.69
C LEU A 69 16.04 -2.51 -17.08
N HIS A 70 15.53 -1.42 -17.66
CA HIS A 70 14.30 -0.79 -17.20
C HIS A 70 13.13 -1.79 -17.20
N GLN A 71 12.95 -2.53 -18.29
CA GLN A 71 11.91 -3.54 -18.40
C GLN A 71 12.07 -4.65 -17.35
N VAL A 72 13.26 -5.24 -17.24
CA VAL A 72 13.54 -6.29 -16.25
C VAL A 72 13.35 -5.77 -14.83
N LEU A 73 13.73 -4.54 -14.53
CA LEU A 73 13.52 -3.94 -13.21
C LEU A 73 12.03 -3.79 -12.88
N VAL A 74 11.22 -3.30 -13.83
CA VAL A 74 9.77 -3.18 -13.63
C VAL A 74 9.12 -4.54 -13.42
N ASP A 75 9.53 -5.55 -14.19
CA ASP A 75 9.05 -6.94 -14.05
C ASP A 75 9.38 -7.53 -12.68
N HIS A 76 10.49 -7.11 -12.08
CA HIS A 76 10.91 -7.48 -10.72
C HIS A 76 10.48 -6.45 -9.64
N HIS A 77 9.48 -5.62 -9.93
CA HIS A 77 8.88 -4.65 -8.99
C HIS A 77 9.82 -3.54 -8.49
N PHE A 78 10.89 -3.26 -9.22
CA PHE A 78 11.75 -2.11 -9.01
C PHE A 78 11.22 -0.93 -9.83
N LEU A 79 10.76 0.11 -9.13
CA LEU A 79 10.18 1.29 -9.77
C LEU A 79 11.11 2.49 -9.67
N PRO A 80 11.17 3.34 -10.70
CA PRO A 80 12.03 4.50 -10.68
C PRO A 80 11.51 5.53 -9.68
N VAL A 81 12.37 5.89 -8.73
CA VAL A 81 12.08 6.85 -7.65
C VAL A 81 12.64 8.24 -7.93
N GLY A 82 13.46 8.38 -8.98
CA GLY A 82 14.01 9.66 -9.40
C GLY A 82 15.43 9.56 -9.95
N GLN A 83 16.11 10.71 -9.99
CA GLN A 83 17.50 10.80 -10.40
C GLN A 83 18.41 10.54 -9.19
N GLY A 84 19.55 9.91 -9.43
CA GLY A 84 20.56 9.70 -8.40
C GLY A 84 21.28 11.00 -8.04
N LEU A 85 22.34 10.85 -7.24
CA LEU A 85 23.27 11.95 -6.96
C LEU A 85 23.87 12.53 -8.25
N ASP A 86 24.05 11.66 -9.25
CA ASP A 86 24.42 12.05 -10.60
C ASP A 86 23.18 12.04 -11.51
N SER A 87 23.00 13.12 -12.27
CA SER A 87 22.00 13.26 -13.34
C SER A 87 22.05 12.11 -14.36
N GLN A 88 23.20 11.46 -14.50
CA GLN A 88 23.43 10.32 -15.39
C GLN A 88 22.97 8.99 -14.79
N VAL A 89 22.38 8.97 -13.59
CA VAL A 89 21.94 7.76 -12.92
C VAL A 89 20.44 7.82 -12.63
N LEU A 90 19.73 6.75 -12.96
CA LEU A 90 18.35 6.50 -12.59
C LEU A 90 18.31 5.60 -11.38
N CYS A 91 17.53 5.98 -10.38
CA CYS A 91 17.37 5.20 -9.17
C CYS A 91 16.05 4.45 -9.19
N TYR A 92 16.13 3.18 -8.88
CA TYR A 92 15.01 2.28 -8.72
C TYR A 92 14.94 1.79 -7.29
N ALA A 93 13.74 1.68 -6.74
CA ALA A 93 13.51 1.08 -5.43
C ALA A 93 12.50 -0.05 -5.56
N HIS A 94 12.70 -1.12 -4.78
CA HIS A 94 11.75 -2.21 -4.73
C HIS A 94 10.49 -1.76 -3.96
N HIS A 95 9.32 -1.94 -4.58
CA HIS A 95 8.03 -1.68 -3.95
C HIS A 95 7.19 -2.96 -3.96
N PRO A 96 6.73 -3.46 -2.79
CA PRO A 96 5.88 -4.64 -2.76
C PRO A 96 4.56 -4.36 -3.48
N ILE A 97 4.19 -5.26 -4.40
CA ILE A 97 2.91 -5.18 -5.12
C ILE A 97 1.89 -6.06 -4.39
N PRO A 98 0.72 -5.53 -4.01
CA PRO A 98 -0.38 -6.34 -3.49
C PRO A 98 -0.83 -7.42 -4.48
N GLN A 99 -1.24 -8.57 -3.98
CA GLN A 99 -1.70 -9.69 -4.82
C GLN A 99 -2.91 -9.29 -5.69
N GLY A 100 -2.92 -9.75 -6.94
CA GLY A 100 -3.99 -9.46 -7.91
C GLY A 100 -3.91 -8.06 -8.51
N TYR A 101 -2.74 -7.43 -8.44
CA TYR A 101 -2.46 -6.18 -9.13
C TYR A 101 -1.28 -6.35 -10.07
N ARG A 102 -1.37 -5.69 -11.22
CA ARG A 102 -0.27 -5.51 -12.16
C ARG A 102 0.29 -4.10 -12.03
N VAL A 103 1.62 -3.97 -12.08
CA VAL A 103 2.25 -2.65 -12.16
C VAL A 103 2.27 -2.14 -13.58
N ASN A 104 2.04 -0.84 -13.72
CA ASN A 104 2.19 -0.10 -14.95
C ASN A 104 3.09 1.09 -14.67
N TYR A 105 4.05 1.32 -15.57
CA TYR A 105 4.91 2.49 -15.54
C TYR A 105 4.85 3.19 -16.90
N ALA A 106 4.17 4.32 -16.97
CA ALA A 106 3.95 5.04 -18.22
C ALA A 106 3.63 6.52 -17.96
N ALA A 107 3.48 7.29 -19.04
CA ALA A 107 3.09 8.70 -18.96
C ALA A 107 1.74 8.89 -18.22
N ALA A 108 1.61 9.95 -17.43
CA ALA A 108 0.45 10.22 -16.58
C ALA A 108 -0.87 10.26 -17.38
N ARG A 109 -0.83 10.70 -18.65
CA ARG A 109 -1.98 10.65 -19.58
C ARG A 109 -2.55 9.23 -19.78
N GLN A 110 -1.71 8.19 -19.70
CA GLN A 110 -2.17 6.79 -19.80
C GLN A 110 -2.92 6.36 -18.55
N LEU A 111 -2.44 6.77 -17.36
CA LEU A 111 -3.17 6.58 -16.10
C LEU A 111 -4.56 7.23 -16.17
N TRP A 112 -4.65 8.49 -16.61
CA TRP A 112 -5.95 9.16 -16.78
C TRP A 112 -6.87 8.44 -17.75
N LYS A 113 -6.33 7.99 -18.91
CA LYS A 113 -7.11 7.21 -19.87
C LYS A 113 -7.65 5.93 -19.25
N GLN A 114 -6.83 5.20 -18.50
CA GLN A 114 -7.26 3.98 -17.80
C GLN A 114 -8.34 4.28 -16.74
N TRP A 115 -8.13 5.31 -15.93
CA TRP A 115 -9.10 5.75 -14.93
C TRP A 115 -10.44 6.15 -15.56
N TRP A 116 -10.43 6.92 -16.65
CA TRP A 116 -11.64 7.33 -17.37
C TRP A 116 -12.43 6.13 -17.92
N MET A 117 -11.74 5.17 -18.55
CA MET A 117 -12.36 3.95 -19.07
C MET A 117 -13.03 3.13 -17.95
N GLN A 118 -12.41 3.06 -16.77
CA GLN A 118 -12.99 2.38 -15.61
C GLN A 118 -14.13 3.18 -14.97
N SER A 119 -14.00 4.52 -14.91
CA SER A 119 -15.01 5.43 -14.35
C SER A 119 -16.36 5.30 -15.07
N SER A 120 -16.35 5.16 -16.40
CA SER A 120 -17.57 4.96 -17.20
C SER A 120 -18.38 3.70 -16.84
N ARG A 121 -17.74 2.70 -16.21
CA ARG A 121 -18.37 1.43 -15.80
C ARG A 121 -18.78 1.44 -14.33
N ARG A 122 -18.55 2.54 -13.61
CA ARG A 122 -18.79 2.62 -12.17
C ARG A 122 -20.29 2.71 -11.87
N GLY A 123 -20.74 1.89 -10.94
CA GLY A 123 -21.90 2.21 -10.11
C GLY A 123 -21.53 3.22 -9.01
N ASN A 124 -22.49 3.62 -8.18
CA ASN A 124 -22.33 4.57 -7.05
C ASN A 124 -21.43 4.04 -5.91
N ARG A 125 -20.19 3.61 -6.19
CA ARG A 125 -19.22 3.19 -5.17
C ARG A 125 -18.31 4.37 -4.80
N PRO A 126 -18.19 4.71 -3.51
CA PRO A 126 -17.44 5.89 -3.07
C PRO A 126 -15.91 5.71 -3.08
N LEU A 127 -15.39 4.48 -3.15
CA LEU A 127 -13.95 4.21 -3.14
C LEU A 127 -13.57 3.20 -4.24
N GLN A 128 -12.66 3.59 -5.12
CA GLN A 128 -12.13 2.70 -6.16
C GLN A 128 -10.86 2.04 -5.65
N LEU A 129 -10.89 0.70 -5.55
CA LEU A 129 -9.71 -0.11 -5.23
C LEU A 129 -9.05 -0.68 -6.49
N ASP A 130 -9.56 -0.38 -7.68
CA ASP A 130 -9.07 -0.97 -8.93
C ASP A 130 -7.79 -0.30 -9.45
N LEU A 131 -7.51 0.94 -9.01
CA LEU A 131 -6.33 1.71 -9.38
C LEU A 131 -5.66 2.28 -8.13
N LEU A 132 -4.36 2.01 -7.99
CA LEU A 132 -3.53 2.59 -6.93
C LEU A 132 -2.36 3.34 -7.55
N VAL A 133 -1.99 4.48 -6.98
CA VAL A 133 -0.80 5.25 -7.39
C VAL A 133 0.27 5.17 -6.31
N LEU A 134 1.54 5.18 -6.73
CA LEU A 134 2.65 5.24 -5.80
C LEU A 134 2.82 6.69 -5.33
N THR A 135 2.66 6.94 -4.04
CA THR A 135 2.90 8.26 -3.44
C THR A 135 3.71 8.09 -2.17
N GLN A 136 4.85 8.79 -2.08
CA GLN A 136 5.72 8.74 -0.90
C GLN A 136 6.03 7.27 -0.49
N ASN A 137 6.42 6.46 -1.46
CA ASN A 137 6.80 5.04 -1.33
C ASN A 137 5.69 4.08 -0.87
N GLN A 138 4.41 4.50 -0.92
CA GLN A 138 3.27 3.65 -0.57
C GLN A 138 2.19 3.72 -1.64
N TRP A 139 1.46 2.62 -1.81
CA TRP A 139 0.35 2.52 -2.76
C TRP A 139 -0.93 3.10 -2.16
N TYR A 140 -1.56 4.04 -2.84
CA TYR A 140 -2.83 4.63 -2.41
C TYR A 140 -3.90 4.50 -3.49
N PRO A 141 -5.15 4.17 -3.11
CA PRO A 141 -6.25 4.15 -4.06
C PRO A 141 -6.53 5.54 -4.62
N VAL A 142 -6.79 5.60 -5.92
CA VAL A 142 -7.19 6.83 -6.61
C VAL A 142 -8.66 7.12 -6.31
N ARG A 143 -8.93 8.30 -5.76
CA ARG A 143 -10.31 8.77 -5.50
C ARG A 143 -10.89 9.43 -6.73
N ASP A 144 -10.15 10.40 -7.24
CA ASP A 144 -10.53 11.21 -8.39
C ASP A 144 -9.29 11.61 -9.20
N ILE A 145 -9.49 11.88 -10.50
CA ILE A 145 -8.47 12.49 -11.36
C ILE A 145 -9.10 13.64 -12.13
N ALA A 146 -8.70 14.87 -11.79
CA ALA A 146 -9.04 16.05 -12.57
C ALA A 146 -7.92 16.38 -13.57
N ILE A 147 -8.29 16.97 -14.70
CA ILE A 147 -7.34 17.44 -15.72
C ILE A 147 -7.58 18.92 -16.00
N ASN A 148 -6.51 19.71 -15.99
CA ASN A 148 -6.54 21.12 -16.36
C ASN A 148 -5.30 21.47 -17.17
N SER A 149 -5.50 21.89 -18.43
CA SER A 149 -4.43 22.40 -19.30
C SER A 149 -3.23 21.47 -19.46
N GLY A 150 -3.45 20.15 -19.49
CA GLY A 150 -2.39 19.14 -19.63
C GLY A 150 -1.78 18.66 -18.30
N THR A 151 -2.19 19.26 -17.18
CA THR A 151 -1.81 18.83 -15.83
C THR A 151 -2.90 17.96 -15.23
N LEU A 152 -2.50 16.84 -14.64
CA LEU A 152 -3.35 15.88 -13.93
C LEU A 152 -3.23 16.12 -12.43
N TYR A 153 -4.38 16.19 -11.77
CA TYR A 153 -4.52 16.30 -10.33
C TYR A 153 -5.13 14.99 -9.83
N VAL A 154 -4.31 14.16 -9.20
CA VAL A 154 -4.69 12.82 -8.72
C VAL A 154 -4.97 12.92 -7.23
N ASP A 155 -6.25 12.86 -6.86
CA ASP A 155 -6.68 12.87 -5.47
C ASP A 155 -6.59 11.46 -4.86
N THR A 156 -5.96 11.38 -3.70
CA THR A 156 -5.76 10.15 -2.92
C THR A 156 -6.18 10.38 -1.48
N LEU A 157 -6.25 9.32 -0.66
CA LEU A 157 -6.50 9.48 0.78
C LEU A 157 -5.40 10.27 1.52
N ARG A 158 -4.20 10.41 0.91
CA ARG A 158 -3.08 11.17 1.47
C ARG A 158 -3.07 12.64 1.02
N GLY A 159 -3.91 13.00 0.06
CA GLY A 159 -3.96 14.32 -0.57
C GLY A 159 -3.84 14.25 -2.08
N GLU A 160 -3.68 15.42 -2.68
CA GLU A 160 -3.59 15.62 -4.12
C GLU A 160 -2.14 15.56 -4.60
N ASN A 161 -1.90 14.80 -5.67
CA ASN A 161 -0.62 14.78 -6.38
C ASN A 161 -0.79 15.42 -7.76
N VAL A 162 0.20 16.20 -8.19
CA VAL A 162 0.17 16.93 -9.46
C VAL A 162 1.19 16.34 -10.42
N TYR A 163 0.74 15.96 -11.62
CA TYR A 163 1.59 15.39 -12.67
C TYR A 163 1.33 16.12 -13.99
N HIS A 164 2.38 16.37 -14.77
CA HIS A 164 2.22 16.75 -16.17
C HIS A 164 1.83 15.52 -17.00
N GLY A 165 1.15 15.71 -18.13
CA GLY A 165 0.67 14.61 -18.98
C GLY A 165 1.76 13.66 -19.48
N ASP A 166 3.00 14.16 -19.60
CA ASP A 166 4.18 13.42 -20.05
C ASP A 166 5.05 12.90 -18.88
N ASP A 167 4.71 13.23 -17.63
CA ASP A 167 5.42 12.72 -16.47
C ASP A 167 5.21 11.22 -16.38
N MET A 168 6.28 10.49 -16.10
CA MET A 168 6.21 9.04 -15.93
C MET A 168 5.75 8.71 -14.51
N VAL A 169 4.66 7.95 -14.40
CA VAL A 169 4.02 7.60 -13.14
C VAL A 169 3.91 6.08 -13.03
N ALA A 170 4.12 5.55 -11.84
CA ALA A 170 3.84 4.16 -11.52
C ALA A 170 2.45 4.03 -10.89
N TRP A 171 1.64 3.13 -11.42
CA TRP A 171 0.35 2.78 -10.84
C TRP A 171 0.10 1.28 -10.89
N LEU A 172 -0.72 0.80 -9.99
CA LEU A 172 -1.22 -0.55 -9.98
C LEU A 172 -2.61 -0.58 -10.57
N GLU A 173 -2.88 -1.59 -11.39
CA GLU A 173 -4.21 -1.91 -11.87
C GLU A 173 -4.60 -3.28 -11.35
N LYS A 174 -5.81 -3.39 -10.81
CA LYS A 174 -6.35 -4.66 -10.36
C LYS A 174 -6.55 -5.58 -11.56
N GLU A 175 -5.90 -6.74 -11.51
CA GLU A 175 -6.14 -7.78 -12.49
C GLU A 175 -7.59 -8.23 -12.38
N ARG A 176 -8.27 -8.27 -13.52
CA ARG A 176 -9.58 -8.90 -13.57
C ARG A 176 -9.33 -10.38 -13.40
N CYS A 177 -9.62 -10.91 -12.22
CA CYS A 177 -9.85 -12.34 -12.08
C CYS A 177 -10.96 -12.66 -13.08
N GLU A 178 -10.62 -13.31 -14.18
CA GLU A 178 -11.62 -14.01 -14.97
C GLU A 178 -12.12 -15.15 -14.08
N GLU A 179 -13.12 -14.85 -13.27
CA GLU A 179 -13.82 -15.76 -12.36
C GLU A 179 -14.73 -16.70 -13.17
N GLY A 180 -14.22 -17.16 -14.32
CA GLY A 180 -14.96 -17.80 -15.39
C GLY A 180 -14.75 -19.31 -15.55
N ASP A 181 -13.75 -19.93 -14.90
CA ASP A 181 -13.49 -21.36 -15.16
C ASP A 181 -13.15 -22.22 -13.93
N LYS A 182 -13.30 -21.67 -12.73
CA LYS A 182 -13.26 -22.48 -11.51
C LYS A 182 -14.39 -22.04 -10.59
N THR A 183 -15.59 -22.54 -10.86
CA THR A 183 -16.41 -23.05 -9.77
C THR A 183 -15.56 -24.07 -9.01
N CYS A 184 -14.74 -23.58 -8.08
CA CYS A 184 -14.36 -24.35 -6.92
C CYS A 184 -15.68 -24.55 -6.19
N VAL A 185 -16.41 -25.61 -6.60
CA VAL A 185 -17.34 -26.31 -5.74
C VAL A 185 -16.55 -26.48 -4.46
N TRP A 186 -16.91 -25.72 -3.44
CA TRP A 186 -16.39 -25.93 -2.11
C TRP A 186 -16.98 -27.26 -1.69
N THR A 187 -16.33 -28.35 -2.09
CA THR A 187 -16.64 -29.68 -1.61
C THR A 187 -16.25 -29.61 -0.14
N SER A 188 -17.26 -29.53 0.72
CA SER A 188 -17.08 -29.65 2.15
C SER A 188 -16.06 -30.77 2.42
N PRO A 189 -15.07 -30.55 3.29
CA PRO A 189 -14.12 -31.59 3.65
C PRO A 189 -14.92 -32.87 3.98
N PRO A 190 -14.62 -34.03 3.37
CA PRO A 190 -15.29 -35.26 3.77
C PRO A 190 -15.08 -35.38 5.27
N ALA A 191 -16.18 -35.47 6.02
CA ALA A 191 -16.15 -35.67 7.45
C ALA A 191 -15.22 -36.85 7.75
N GLN A 192 -14.01 -36.57 8.23
CA GLN A 192 -13.13 -37.60 8.73
C GLN A 192 -13.86 -38.23 9.91
N ALA A 193 -14.28 -39.48 9.72
CA ALA A 193 -14.78 -40.31 10.79
C ALA A 193 -13.70 -40.34 11.89
N ALA A 194 -14.06 -39.84 13.07
CA ALA A 194 -13.22 -39.90 14.24
C ALA A 194 -12.83 -41.36 14.53
N PRO A 195 -11.56 -41.66 14.85
CA PRO A 195 -11.18 -42.98 15.31
C PRO A 195 -11.82 -43.25 16.68
N THR A 196 -12.53 -44.37 16.74
CA THR A 196 -13.13 -44.97 17.94
C THR A 196 -12.05 -45.19 19.02
N PRO A 197 -12.26 -44.77 20.27
CA PRO A 197 -11.32 -45.06 21.35
C PRO A 197 -11.38 -46.56 21.73
N PRO A 198 -10.24 -47.21 22.00
CA PRO A 198 -10.22 -48.57 22.51
C PRO A 198 -10.63 -48.62 23.99
N GLU A 199 -11.50 -49.60 24.27
CA GLU A 199 -12.05 -50.02 25.55
C GLU A 199 -10.93 -50.48 26.52
N PRO A 200 -10.87 -49.96 27.77
CA PRO A 200 -9.93 -50.47 28.78
C PRO A 200 -10.55 -51.60 29.62
N PRO A 201 -9.77 -52.62 30.03
CA PRO A 201 -10.24 -53.68 30.89
C PRO A 201 -10.19 -53.32 32.39
N VAL A 202 -10.95 -54.11 33.13
CA VAL A 202 -11.48 -53.92 34.49
C VAL A 202 -10.50 -54.36 35.60
N ALA A 203 -10.70 -53.77 36.79
CA ALA A 203 -10.28 -54.19 38.15
C ALA A 203 -8.88 -53.73 38.62
N ALA A 204 -8.62 -53.28 39.87
CA ALA A 204 -9.37 -53.37 41.12
C ALA A 204 -8.83 -52.38 42.21
N THR A 205 -9.71 -52.05 43.19
CA THR A 205 -9.45 -51.85 44.65
C THR A 205 -8.82 -50.55 45.21
N VAL A 206 -9.66 -49.58 45.63
CA VAL A 206 -10.01 -49.11 47.02
C VAL A 206 -8.90 -49.00 48.11
N PRO A 207 -8.97 -48.18 49.21
CA PRO A 207 -9.76 -46.98 49.58
C PRO A 207 -8.92 -45.76 50.08
N ALA A 208 -9.55 -44.59 50.33
CA ALA A 208 -9.63 -43.97 51.68
C ALA A 208 -10.11 -42.48 51.69
N ARG A 209 -11.22 -42.28 52.42
CA ARG A 209 -11.49 -41.24 53.43
C ARG A 209 -11.93 -39.81 53.02
N ALA A 210 -13.17 -39.52 53.46
CA ALA A 210 -13.98 -38.30 53.61
C ALA A 210 -13.28 -37.11 54.34
N PRO A 211 -13.86 -35.87 54.50
CA PRO A 211 -15.29 -35.52 54.43
C PRO A 211 -15.72 -34.14 53.81
N ALA A 212 -16.99 -34.11 53.37
CA ALA A 212 -18.11 -33.16 53.56
C ALA A 212 -17.94 -31.61 53.78
N PRO A 213 -19.01 -30.82 53.51
CA PRO A 213 -18.96 -29.52 52.83
C PRO A 213 -19.27 -28.30 53.73
N ALA A 214 -19.07 -27.10 53.17
CA ALA A 214 -19.66 -25.85 53.69
C ALA A 214 -20.45 -25.12 52.58
N PRO A 215 -21.71 -24.69 52.82
CA PRO A 215 -22.48 -23.84 51.91
C PRO A 215 -22.48 -22.38 52.37
N ARG A 216 -22.70 -21.45 51.41
CA ARG A 216 -23.33 -20.09 51.49
C ARG A 216 -22.53 -19.03 50.68
N PRO A 217 -23.08 -17.83 50.39
CA PRO A 217 -24.49 -17.40 50.33
C PRO A 217 -24.85 -16.65 49.01
N ALA A 218 -26.15 -16.37 48.83
CA ALA A 218 -26.72 -15.56 47.75
C ALA A 218 -26.26 -14.09 47.77
N PRO A 219 -26.12 -13.42 46.61
CA PRO A 219 -25.98 -11.97 46.56
C PRO A 219 -27.36 -11.26 46.64
N PRO A 220 -27.44 -10.12 47.36
CA PRO A 220 -28.67 -9.39 47.62
C PRO A 220 -29.13 -8.48 46.48
N LEU A 221 -30.37 -8.05 46.67
CA LEU A 221 -31.25 -7.26 45.83
C LEU A 221 -30.72 -5.88 45.39
N ARG A 222 -31.22 -5.54 44.20
CA ARG A 222 -31.31 -4.24 43.52
C ARG A 222 -31.43 -3.00 44.43
N SER A 223 -30.84 -1.91 43.96
CA SER A 223 -31.20 -0.53 44.28
C SER A 223 -31.01 0.37 43.04
N PRO A 224 -31.66 1.54 42.99
CA PRO A 224 -32.30 2.04 41.78
C PRO A 224 -31.48 3.02 40.94
N VAL A 225 -31.79 2.98 39.64
CA VAL A 225 -31.76 4.00 38.59
C VAL A 225 -31.31 5.40 39.04
N ALA A 226 -30.15 5.82 38.53
CA ALA A 226 -29.77 7.22 38.39
C ALA A 226 -30.11 7.70 36.95
N PRO A 227 -30.62 8.93 36.77
CA PRO A 227 -30.92 9.47 35.46
C PRO A 227 -29.63 9.72 34.66
N ALA A 228 -29.67 9.37 33.38
CA ALA A 228 -28.57 9.51 32.44
C ALA A 228 -28.12 10.98 32.30
N PRO A 229 -26.81 11.27 32.26
CA PRO A 229 -26.32 12.60 31.95
C PRO A 229 -26.65 12.95 30.50
N LEU A 230 -27.32 14.08 30.30
CA LEU A 230 -27.44 14.73 29.00
C LEU A 230 -26.02 15.05 28.52
N ALA A 231 -25.65 14.51 27.36
CA ALA A 231 -24.37 14.77 26.73
C ALA A 231 -24.25 16.27 26.42
N SER A 232 -23.40 16.97 27.17
CA SER A 232 -23.01 18.33 26.82
C SER A 232 -22.02 18.25 25.65
N VAL A 233 -22.42 18.84 24.53
CA VAL A 233 -21.59 18.94 23.32
C VAL A 233 -20.65 20.13 23.49
N ASP A 234 -19.37 19.89 23.24
CA ASP A 234 -18.28 20.89 23.24
C ASP A 234 -18.55 21.94 22.13
N PRO A 235 -18.69 23.24 22.45
CA PRO A 235 -19.10 24.28 21.49
C PRO A 235 -18.08 24.56 20.39
N THR A 236 -16.87 23.98 20.47
CA THR A 236 -15.81 24.16 19.45
C THR A 236 -15.94 23.23 18.24
N LEU A 237 -16.75 22.15 18.32
CA LEU A 237 -17.06 21.25 17.21
C LEU A 237 -18.43 21.51 16.56
N ALA A 238 -19.13 22.54 17.04
CA ALA A 238 -20.45 22.95 16.58
C ALA A 238 -20.60 23.17 15.06
N PRO A 239 -19.57 23.56 14.27
CA PRO A 239 -19.82 23.84 12.85
C PRO A 239 -19.85 22.60 11.94
N VAL A 240 -19.52 21.39 12.42
CA VAL A 240 -19.33 20.23 11.52
C VAL A 240 -20.18 19.01 11.88
N VAL A 241 -20.44 18.72 13.17
CA VAL A 241 -21.23 17.55 13.56
C VAL A 241 -22.18 17.88 14.71
N TYR A 242 -23.48 17.59 14.55
CA TYR A 242 -24.46 17.71 15.63
C TYR A 242 -25.45 16.53 15.62
N ALA A 243 -26.04 16.23 16.78
CA ALA A 243 -27.02 15.16 16.95
C ALA A 243 -28.41 15.75 17.26
N LEU A 244 -29.43 15.32 16.53
CA LEU A 244 -30.83 15.74 16.74
C LEU A 244 -31.76 14.55 16.45
N ASP A 245 -32.70 14.26 17.35
CA ASP A 245 -33.71 13.20 17.21
C ASP A 245 -33.15 11.79 16.89
N GLY A 246 -32.03 11.41 17.52
CA GLY A 246 -31.39 10.11 17.29
C GLY A 246 -30.68 9.98 15.94
N LYS A 247 -30.53 11.08 15.20
CA LYS A 247 -29.78 11.16 13.95
C LYS A 247 -28.52 11.99 14.16
N VAL A 248 -27.46 11.64 13.43
CA VAL A 248 -26.22 12.42 13.40
C VAL A 248 -26.13 13.18 12.09
N TYR A 249 -25.96 14.49 12.17
CA TYR A 249 -25.83 15.39 11.04
C TYR A 249 -24.37 15.80 10.90
N ILE A 250 -23.80 15.60 9.71
CA ILE A 250 -22.41 15.96 9.39
C ILE A 250 -22.46 16.99 8.26
N GLN A 251 -22.06 18.22 8.56
CA GLN A 251 -21.93 19.28 7.56
C GLN A 251 -20.64 19.09 6.78
N THR A 252 -20.73 18.76 5.50
CA THR A 252 -19.59 18.64 4.58
C THR A 252 -19.59 19.80 3.59
N ALA A 253 -18.48 20.01 2.87
CA ALA A 253 -18.41 21.01 1.80
C ALA A 253 -19.39 20.77 0.64
N VAL A 254 -19.94 19.55 0.53
CA VAL A 254 -20.85 19.12 -0.54
C VAL A 254 -22.32 19.12 -0.06
N GLY A 255 -22.57 19.26 1.24
CA GLY A 255 -23.91 19.24 1.83
C GLY A 255 -23.96 18.54 3.19
N VAL A 256 -25.17 18.36 3.71
CA VAL A 256 -25.42 17.69 5.00
C VAL A 256 -25.60 16.19 4.78
N VAL A 257 -24.79 15.39 5.45
CA VAL A 257 -24.94 13.93 5.51
C VAL A 257 -25.68 13.57 6.79
N VAL A 258 -26.77 12.81 6.66
CA VAL A 258 -27.56 12.30 7.79
C VAL A 258 -27.23 10.83 7.98
N VAL A 259 -26.79 10.47 9.18
CA VAL A 259 -26.51 9.09 9.58
C VAL A 259 -27.60 8.63 10.54
N GLU A 260 -28.31 7.57 10.17
CA GLU A 260 -29.37 6.94 10.96
C GLU A 260 -28.95 5.53 11.37
N GLY A 261 -29.21 5.16 12.63
CA GLY A 261 -28.90 3.82 13.14
C GLY A 261 -29.36 3.65 14.58
N GLN A 262 -29.72 2.42 14.97
CA GLN A 262 -30.25 2.14 16.31
C GLN A 262 -29.17 2.12 17.41
N GLU A 263 -27.88 2.08 17.03
CA GLU A 263 -26.75 2.00 17.97
C GLU A 263 -25.52 2.80 17.50
N LEU A 264 -25.71 4.08 17.14
CA LEU A 264 -24.57 4.92 16.75
C LEU A 264 -23.67 5.20 17.96
N LYS A 265 -22.40 4.81 17.86
CA LYS A 265 -21.35 5.12 18.85
C LYS A 265 -20.33 6.06 18.20
N ALA A 266 -20.13 7.23 18.81
CA ALA A 266 -19.09 8.18 18.41
C ALA A 266 -17.87 8.04 19.34
N TYR A 267 -16.67 7.98 18.77
CA TYR A 267 -15.42 7.93 19.52
C TYR A 267 -14.60 9.19 19.22
N LYS A 268 -14.19 9.90 20.26
CA LYS A 268 -13.27 11.05 20.14
C LYS A 268 -11.85 10.49 19.98
N SER A 269 -11.22 10.68 18.82
CA SER A 269 -9.80 10.38 18.68
C SER A 269 -9.00 11.36 19.54
N LEU A 270 -8.31 10.86 20.56
CA LEU A 270 -7.50 11.67 21.49
C LEU A 270 -6.14 12.11 20.91
N HIS A 271 -5.86 11.82 19.65
CA HIS A 271 -4.61 12.22 19.00
C HIS A 271 -4.86 13.10 17.79
N GLN A 272 -4.82 14.41 18.03
CA GLN A 272 -4.46 15.38 17.03
C GLN A 272 -3.32 16.24 17.63
N PRO A 273 -2.05 16.05 17.20
CA PRO A 273 -1.00 16.98 17.60
C PRO A 273 -1.35 18.35 17.02
N ALA A 274 -1.26 19.37 17.86
CA ALA A 274 -1.48 20.76 17.50
C ALA A 274 -0.55 21.14 16.34
N ILE A 275 -1.12 21.36 15.16
CA ILE A 275 -0.41 22.02 14.06
C ILE A 275 -0.29 23.49 14.46
N ALA A 276 0.90 23.88 14.89
CA ALA A 276 1.22 25.27 15.20
C ALA A 276 1.10 26.12 13.92
N PRO A 277 0.40 27.26 13.94
CA PRO A 277 0.45 28.21 12.86
C PRO A 277 1.68 29.13 12.99
N ASP A 278 2.05 29.74 11.85
CA ASP A 278 2.81 31.00 11.71
C ASP A 278 4.36 30.92 11.80
N ARG A 279 5.23 31.62 11.04
CA ARG A 279 5.29 32.60 9.90
C ARG A 279 6.74 32.51 9.34
N LEU A 280 7.22 33.10 8.23
CA LEU A 280 7.05 34.40 7.56
C LEU A 280 7.46 34.26 6.08
N ALA A 281 6.67 34.84 5.17
CA ALA A 281 7.08 35.07 3.79
C ALA A 281 7.98 36.31 3.71
N THR A 282 9.24 36.12 3.33
CA THR A 282 10.19 37.21 3.03
C THR A 282 9.95 37.69 1.60
N VAL A 283 9.41 38.91 1.46
CA VAL A 283 9.29 39.62 0.18
C VAL A 283 10.67 40.13 -0.21
N ALA A 284 11.25 39.60 -1.29
CA ALA A 284 12.48 40.10 -1.88
C ALA A 284 12.15 41.13 -2.98
N THR A 285 12.47 42.39 -2.72
CA THR A 285 12.37 43.50 -3.68
C THR A 285 13.53 43.42 -4.68
N VAL A 286 13.22 43.12 -5.95
CA VAL A 286 14.19 43.16 -7.06
C VAL A 286 14.36 44.61 -7.54
N ARG A 287 15.58 45.16 -7.39
CA ARG A 287 15.97 46.42 -8.04
C ARG A 287 16.47 46.13 -9.46
N GLN A 288 15.78 46.66 -10.47
CA GLN A 288 16.30 46.77 -11.83
C GLN A 288 17.48 47.75 -11.87
N ARG A 289 18.62 47.30 -12.41
CA ARG A 289 19.70 48.18 -12.88
C ARG A 289 19.56 48.33 -14.39
N LEU A 290 19.38 49.57 -14.83
CA LEU A 290 19.59 50.00 -16.21
C LEU A 290 21.08 50.25 -16.43
N ARG A 291 21.68 49.56 -17.41
CA ARG A 291 22.72 50.09 -18.30
C ARG A 291 22.64 49.36 -19.64
#